data_AF-A0A2Z4ADX6-F1
#
_entry.id   AF-A0A2Z4ADX6-F1
#
_cell.length_a   1.000
_cell.length_b   1.000
_cell.length_c   1.000
_cell.angle_alpha   90.00
_cell.angle_beta   90.00
_cell.angle_gamma   90.00
#
_symmetry.space_group_name_H-M   'P 1'
#
loop_
_entity.id
_entity.type
_entity.pdbx_description
1 polymer ?
#
loop_
_entity_poly.entity_id
_entity_poly.type
_entity_poly.pdbx_seq_one_letter_code
_entity_poly.pdbx_strand_id
1 'polypeptide(L)'
;MTDWQVKSLSKHSEHSGREFLKGERIISFLVRTEEGNLVRADILDEEKEIYQSPGVVLGWWGSWLNEEEDNSEGTSGETASVEEFFLSLYDDEDGELEEKAILKYLFAIMLERKRILKPVGRAEPGKPQTYLMRKLGRKFTVPSVDVTAESVTRVEEQLKACL
;
A
#
# COMPACT_ATOMS: atom_id res chain seq x y z
N MET A 1 18.07 0.97 -1.71
CA MET A 1 16.89 1.36 -0.91
C MET A 1 15.90 1.95 -1.89
N THR A 2 14.93 1.15 -2.27
CA THR A 2 14.15 1.29 -3.51
C THR A 2 13.33 2.58 -3.51
N ASP A 3 13.43 3.33 -4.60
CA ASP A 3 12.53 4.42 -4.91
C ASP A 3 11.17 3.79 -5.25
N TRP A 4 10.14 4.09 -4.45
CA TRP A 4 8.81 3.53 -4.61
C TRP A 4 8.11 4.28 -5.75
N GLN A 5 8.36 3.88 -6.98
CA GLN A 5 7.63 4.37 -8.14
C GLN A 5 6.45 3.45 -8.38
N VAL A 6 5.24 4.01 -8.42
CA VAL A 6 4.02 3.29 -8.79
C VAL A 6 4.01 3.12 -10.31
N LYS A 7 3.86 1.89 -10.78
CA LYS A 7 3.75 1.52 -12.19
C LYS A 7 2.53 2.16 -12.78
N SER A 8 2.63 2.39 -14.08
CA SER A 8 1.55 2.86 -14.94
C SER A 8 0.27 2.07 -14.65
N LEU A 9 -0.80 2.79 -14.35
CA LEU A 9 -2.15 2.27 -14.15
C LEU A 9 -2.58 1.35 -15.30
N SER A 10 -3.44 0.38 -15.00
CA SER A 10 -4.24 -0.27 -16.04
C SER A 10 -4.99 0.79 -16.86
N LYS A 11 -5.34 0.48 -18.11
CA LYS A 11 -6.19 1.36 -18.94
C LYS A 11 -7.68 1.23 -18.65
N HIS A 12 -8.07 0.11 -18.02
CA HIS A 12 -9.47 -0.23 -17.78
C HIS A 12 -9.66 -0.72 -16.35
N SER A 13 -10.85 -0.47 -15.79
CA SER A 13 -11.30 -1.05 -14.54
C SER A 13 -11.32 -2.57 -14.64
N GLU A 14 -10.73 -3.25 -13.66
CA GLU A 14 -10.81 -4.70 -13.52
C GLU A 14 -12.24 -5.17 -13.16
N HIS A 15 -13.06 -4.30 -12.57
CA HIS A 15 -14.44 -4.63 -12.21
C HIS A 15 -15.39 -4.54 -13.40
N SER A 16 -15.47 -3.37 -14.06
CA SER A 16 -16.43 -3.13 -15.15
C SER A 16 -15.86 -3.29 -16.55
N GLY A 17 -14.54 -3.34 -16.70
CA GLY A 17 -13.87 -3.24 -17.99
C GLY A 17 -13.93 -1.84 -18.62
N ARG A 18 -14.47 -0.84 -17.90
CA ARG A 18 -14.57 0.53 -18.41
C ARG A 18 -13.18 1.18 -18.51
N GLU A 19 -12.92 1.87 -19.60
CA GLU A 19 -11.72 2.69 -19.74
C GLU A 19 -11.70 3.79 -18.68
N PHE A 20 -10.53 4.05 -18.09
CA PHE A 20 -10.36 5.17 -17.19
C PHE A 20 -10.28 6.49 -17.95
N LEU A 21 -11.03 7.48 -17.48
CA LEU A 21 -11.02 8.81 -18.05
C LEU A 21 -10.24 9.79 -17.19
N LYS A 22 -9.74 10.84 -17.82
CA LYS A 22 -9.04 11.91 -17.12
C LYS A 22 -9.95 12.57 -16.10
N GLY A 23 -9.38 12.94 -14.95
CA GLY A 23 -10.09 13.51 -13.81
C GLY A 23 -10.79 12.47 -12.94
N GLU A 24 -10.66 11.18 -13.25
CA GLU A 24 -11.25 10.12 -12.44
C GLU A 24 -10.32 9.67 -11.32
N ARG A 25 -10.93 9.30 -10.19
CA ARG A 25 -10.24 8.65 -9.09
C ARG A 25 -10.28 7.14 -9.29
N ILE A 26 -9.10 6.55 -9.28
CA ILE A 26 -8.87 5.11 -9.41
C ILE A 26 -8.48 4.58 -8.03
N ILE A 27 -9.06 3.44 -7.66
CA ILE A 27 -8.70 2.69 -6.46
C ILE A 27 -7.91 1.47 -6.91
N SER A 28 -6.68 1.38 -6.40
CA SER A 28 -5.78 0.25 -6.63
C SER A 28 -5.77 -0.63 -5.39
N PHE A 29 -6.00 -1.93 -5.56
CA PHE A 29 -5.90 -2.94 -4.53
C PHE A 29 -4.62 -3.74 -4.70
N LEU A 30 -3.95 -4.07 -3.60
CA LEU A 30 -2.95 -5.14 -3.56
C LEU A 30 -3.63 -6.42 -3.08
N VAL A 31 -3.69 -7.42 -3.95
CA VAL A 31 -4.42 -8.66 -3.72
C VAL A 31 -3.44 -9.82 -3.67
N ARG A 32 -3.57 -10.67 -2.66
CA ARG A 32 -2.92 -11.99 -2.63
C ARG A 32 -3.85 -13.01 -3.28
N THR A 33 -3.40 -13.62 -4.38
CA THR A 33 -4.13 -14.70 -5.05
C THR A 33 -4.09 -15.99 -4.23
N GLU A 34 -4.96 -16.95 -4.56
CA GLU A 34 -4.94 -18.29 -3.93
C GLU A 34 -3.60 -19.02 -4.10
N GLU A 35 -2.88 -18.74 -5.18
CA GLU A 35 -1.54 -19.28 -5.46
C GLU A 35 -0.44 -18.61 -4.61
N GLY A 36 -0.77 -17.60 -3.82
CA GLY A 36 0.17 -16.83 -2.99
C GLY A 36 0.98 -15.78 -3.75
N ASN A 37 0.56 -15.43 -4.97
CA ASN A 37 1.13 -14.33 -5.73
C ASN A 37 0.48 -13.01 -5.31
N LEU A 38 1.25 -11.93 -5.33
CA LEU A 38 0.68 -10.59 -5.22
C LEU A 38 0.33 -10.07 -6.61
N VAL A 39 -0.84 -9.46 -6.73
CA VAL A 39 -1.32 -8.79 -7.94
C VAL A 39 -1.91 -7.43 -7.58
N ARG A 40 -1.92 -6.51 -8.55
CA ARG A 40 -2.60 -5.23 -8.44
C ARG A 40 -3.90 -5.28 -9.24
N ALA A 41 -4.98 -4.81 -8.63
CA ALA A 41 -6.26 -4.62 -9.30
C ALA A 41 -6.66 -3.14 -9.25
N ASP A 42 -6.91 -2.54 -10.41
CA ASP A 42 -7.30 -1.13 -10.52
C ASP A 42 -8.79 -1.05 -10.89
N ILE A 43 -9.56 -0.28 -10.13
CA ILE A 43 -11.00 -0.05 -10.38
C ILE A 43 -11.36 1.43 -10.19
N LEU A 44 -12.57 1.83 -10.56
CA LEU A 44 -13.07 3.17 -10.28
C LEU A 44 -13.43 3.31 -8.80
N ASP A 45 -13.29 4.52 -8.24
CA ASP A 45 -13.69 4.82 -6.86
C ASP A 45 -15.16 4.48 -6.58
N GLU A 46 -16.04 4.71 -7.56
CA GLU A 46 -17.47 4.37 -7.49
C GLU A 46 -17.74 2.86 -7.39
N GLU A 47 -16.79 2.02 -7.82
CA GLU A 47 -16.92 0.56 -7.83
C GLU A 47 -16.39 -0.08 -6.54
N LYS A 48 -15.72 0.69 -5.69
CA LYS A 48 -15.02 0.19 -4.50
C LYS A 48 -15.89 -0.65 -3.58
N GLU A 49 -17.09 -0.17 -3.27
CA GLU A 49 -17.99 -0.82 -2.32
C GLU A 49 -18.63 -2.11 -2.88
N ILE A 50 -18.60 -2.31 -4.20
CA ILE A 50 -19.21 -3.47 -4.88
C ILE A 50 -18.19 -4.43 -5.49
N TYR A 51 -16.90 -4.06 -5.48
CA TYR A 51 -15.84 -4.88 -6.05
C TYR A 51 -15.59 -6.13 -5.20
N GLN A 52 -15.62 -7.28 -5.87
CA GLN A 52 -15.28 -8.57 -5.28
C GLN A 52 -13.90 -8.97 -5.78
N SER A 53 -12.91 -8.91 -4.89
CA SER A 53 -11.55 -9.28 -5.21
C SER A 53 -11.44 -10.79 -5.50
N PRO A 54 -10.64 -11.22 -6.48
CA PRO A 54 -10.38 -12.64 -6.76
C PRO A 54 -9.50 -13.32 -5.69
N GLY A 55 -9.07 -12.59 -4.65
CA GLY A 55 -8.23 -13.10 -3.59
C GLY A 55 -8.35 -12.27 -2.31
N VAL A 56 -7.35 -12.38 -1.44
CA VAL A 56 -7.33 -11.64 -0.18
C VAL A 56 -6.73 -10.26 -0.39
N VAL A 57 -7.51 -9.21 -0.11
CA VAL A 57 -7.04 -7.83 -0.15
C VAL A 57 -6.06 -7.60 1.01
N LEU A 58 -4.84 -7.19 0.68
CA LEU A 58 -3.83 -6.82 1.68
C LEU A 58 -3.93 -5.34 2.08
N GLY A 59 -4.30 -4.49 1.12
CA GLY A 59 -4.50 -3.05 1.27
C GLY A 59 -4.90 -2.39 -0.06
N TRP A 60 -5.22 -1.10 -0.02
CA TRP A 60 -5.66 -0.32 -1.17
C TRP A 60 -5.22 1.15 -1.06
N TRP A 61 -5.13 1.84 -2.19
CA TRP A 61 -4.83 3.28 -2.26
C TRP A 61 -5.55 3.93 -3.43
N GLY A 62 -5.82 5.22 -3.32
CA GLY A 62 -6.38 6.03 -4.38
C GLY A 62 -5.33 6.85 -5.12
N SER A 63 -5.57 7.02 -6.42
CA SER A 63 -4.80 7.90 -7.30
C SER A 63 -5.76 8.63 -8.26
N TRP A 64 -5.42 9.86 -8.62
CA TRP A 64 -6.17 10.63 -9.61
C TRP A 64 -5.50 10.51 -10.98
N LEU A 65 -6.27 10.23 -12.03
CA LEU A 65 -5.77 10.25 -13.40
C LEU A 65 -5.75 11.69 -13.93
N ASN A 66 -4.62 12.38 -13.78
CA ASN A 66 -4.47 13.78 -14.16
C ASN A 66 -4.18 13.97 -15.68
N GLU A 67 -4.29 15.21 -16.17
CA GLU A 67 -4.20 15.53 -17.61
C GLU A 67 -2.80 15.36 -18.23
N GLU A 68 -1.75 15.56 -17.44
CA GLU A 68 -0.35 15.41 -17.84
C GLU A 68 0.03 13.93 -17.75
N GLU A 69 0.57 13.36 -18.83
CA GLU A 69 1.22 12.04 -18.79
C GLU A 69 2.16 12.02 -17.59
N ASP A 70 1.91 11.10 -16.66
CA ASP A 70 2.49 11.04 -15.31
C ASP A 70 4.01 10.85 -15.34
N ASN A 71 4.70 11.94 -15.67
CA ASN A 71 6.12 12.21 -15.51
C ASN A 71 6.29 13.28 -14.42
N SER A 72 5.37 13.36 -13.46
CA SER A 72 5.57 14.18 -12.27
C SER A 72 6.41 13.40 -11.25
N GLU A 73 7.71 13.34 -11.51
CA GLU A 73 8.70 13.20 -10.44
C GLU A 73 8.38 14.27 -9.37
N GLY A 74 7.90 13.83 -8.20
CA GLY A 74 8.09 14.61 -6.98
C GLY A 74 6.85 14.91 -6.15
N THR A 75 6.63 14.02 -5.18
CA THR A 75 6.65 14.35 -3.73
C THR A 75 5.29 14.43 -3.04
N SER A 76 4.23 14.99 -3.63
CA SER A 76 2.96 15.21 -2.89
C SER A 76 1.90 14.13 -3.13
N GLY A 77 1.62 13.79 -4.40
CA GLY A 77 0.63 12.78 -4.78
C GLY A 77 1.05 11.37 -4.37
N GLU A 78 2.28 10.98 -4.68
CA GLU A 78 2.86 9.67 -4.32
C GLU A 78 2.86 9.45 -2.80
N THR A 79 3.16 10.51 -2.04
CA THR A 79 3.16 10.44 -0.58
C THR A 79 1.76 10.23 -0.02
N ALA A 80 0.74 10.87 -0.61
CA ALA A 80 -0.65 10.68 -0.22
C ALA A 80 -1.14 9.24 -0.50
N SER A 81 -0.77 8.67 -1.66
CA SER A 81 -1.11 7.27 -1.98
C SER A 81 -0.41 6.27 -1.06
N VAL A 82 0.85 6.52 -0.69
CA VAL A 82 1.59 5.68 0.28
C VAL A 82 1.00 5.78 1.70
N GLU A 83 0.57 6.98 2.12
CA GLU A 83 -0.15 7.17 3.38
C GLU A 83 -1.47 6.40 3.38
N GLU A 84 -2.28 6.53 2.32
CA GLU A 84 -3.57 5.85 2.18
C GLU A 84 -3.38 4.32 2.17
N PHE A 85 -2.38 3.82 1.44
CA PHE A 85 -2.04 2.40 1.48
C PHE A 85 -1.70 1.94 2.90
N PHE A 86 -0.80 2.63 3.60
CA PHE A 86 -0.44 2.25 4.97
C PHE A 86 -1.65 2.24 5.90
N LEU A 87 -2.58 3.19 5.75
CA LEU A 87 -3.81 3.22 6.53
C LEU A 87 -4.68 2.00 6.25
N SER A 88 -4.86 1.65 4.98
CA SER A 88 -5.68 0.50 4.56
C SER A 88 -5.18 -0.83 5.12
N LEU A 89 -3.86 -0.97 5.39
CA LEU A 89 -3.30 -2.16 6.02
C LEU A 89 -3.88 -2.42 7.43
N TYR A 90 -4.57 -1.45 8.03
CA TYR A 90 -5.19 -1.55 9.35
C TYR A 90 -6.72 -1.46 9.32
N ASP A 91 -7.35 -1.45 8.14
CA ASP A 91 -8.81 -1.35 8.03
C ASP A 91 -9.50 -2.70 8.32
N ASP A 92 -8.87 -3.83 8.01
CA ASP A 92 -9.43 -5.18 8.29
C ASP A 92 -8.75 -5.88 9.48
N GLU A 93 -9.57 -6.51 10.32
CA GLU A 93 -9.18 -7.42 11.42
C GLU A 93 -8.91 -8.86 10.97
N ASP A 94 -9.00 -9.14 9.66
CA ASP A 94 -8.65 -10.46 9.13
C ASP A 94 -7.22 -10.82 9.53
N GLY A 95 -7.08 -12.04 10.06
CA GLY A 95 -5.94 -12.50 10.85
C GLY A 95 -4.57 -12.15 10.28
N GLU A 96 -3.55 -12.10 11.15
CA GLU A 96 -2.19 -11.69 10.80
C GLU A 96 -1.59 -12.55 9.67
N LEU A 97 -1.82 -12.12 8.43
CA LEU A 97 -1.09 -12.60 7.26
C LEU A 97 0.34 -12.10 7.37
N GLU A 98 1.29 -13.00 7.16
CA GLU A 98 2.73 -12.69 7.20
C GLU A 98 3.08 -11.53 6.24
N GLU A 99 2.51 -11.54 5.02
CA GLU A 99 2.72 -10.49 4.03
C GLU A 99 2.19 -9.14 4.53
N LYS A 100 1.01 -9.13 5.18
CA LYS A 100 0.43 -7.89 5.73
C LYS A 100 1.28 -7.35 6.89
N ALA A 101 1.86 -8.23 7.72
CA ALA A 101 2.80 -7.85 8.77
C ALA A 101 4.10 -7.26 8.19
N ILE A 102 4.66 -7.90 7.16
CA ILE A 102 5.85 -7.40 6.43
C ILE A 102 5.55 -6.03 5.81
N LEU A 103 4.40 -5.86 5.15
CA LEU A 103 3.97 -4.59 4.56
C LEU A 103 3.85 -3.49 5.62
N LYS A 104 3.19 -3.76 6.75
CA LYS A 104 3.09 -2.82 7.88
C LYS A 104 4.49 -2.38 8.35
N TYR A 105 5.43 -3.32 8.46
CA TYR A 105 6.80 -3.03 8.88
C TYR A 105 7.58 -2.19 7.87
N LEU A 106 7.60 -2.60 6.59
CA LEU A 106 8.33 -1.90 5.52
C LEU A 106 7.82 -0.47 5.33
N PHE A 107 6.50 -0.30 5.27
CA PHE A 107 5.91 1.03 5.10
C PHE A 107 6.09 1.90 6.33
N ALA A 108 6.07 1.33 7.55
CA ALA A 108 6.35 2.12 8.74
C ALA A 108 7.75 2.72 8.73
N ILE A 109 8.77 1.93 8.37
CA ILE A 109 10.16 2.40 8.25
C ILE A 109 10.28 3.48 7.16
N MET A 110 9.63 3.26 6.01
CA MET A 110 9.64 4.24 4.93
C MET A 110 9.00 5.57 5.37
N LEU A 111 7.82 5.52 5.98
CA LEU A 111 7.09 6.70 6.43
C LEU A 111 7.79 7.40 7.60
N GLU A 112 8.51 6.67 8.45
CA GLU A 112 9.38 7.24 9.49
C GLU A 112 10.50 8.07 8.85
N ARG A 113 11.18 7.54 7.82
CA ARG A 113 12.23 8.27 7.09
C ARG A 113 11.69 9.53 6.40
N LYS A 114 10.46 9.45 5.87
CA LYS A 114 9.71 10.59 5.30
C LYS A 114 9.13 11.55 6.37
N ARG A 115 9.36 11.29 7.67
CA ARG A 115 8.86 12.05 8.83
C ARG A 115 7.33 12.08 8.96
N ILE A 116 6.61 11.21 8.27
CA ILE A 116 5.14 11.11 8.32
C ILE A 116 4.71 10.36 9.58
N LEU A 117 5.42 9.27 9.90
CA LEU A 117 5.30 8.57 11.17
C LEU A 117 6.36 9.07 12.16
N LYS A 118 6.02 9.05 13.45
CA LYS A 118 6.92 9.32 14.56
C LYS A 118 6.92 8.11 15.51
N PRO A 119 8.07 7.47 15.79
CA PRO A 119 8.10 6.40 16.78
C PRO A 119 7.71 6.94 18.16
N VAL A 120 6.93 6.15 18.90
CA VAL A 120 6.49 6.44 20.26
C VAL A 120 7.21 5.47 21.20
N GLY A 121 8.01 6.02 22.11
CA GLY A 121 8.85 5.22 23.00
C GLY A 121 10.13 4.72 22.33
N ARG A 122 10.83 3.82 23.02
CA ARG A 122 12.08 3.21 22.54
C ARG A 122 11.77 1.89 21.84
N ALA A 123 12.36 1.69 20.67
CA ALA A 123 12.31 0.40 19.99
C ALA A 123 13.02 -0.67 20.82
N GLU A 124 12.32 -1.78 21.05
CA GLU A 124 12.85 -2.97 21.68
C GLU A 124 12.95 -4.07 20.61
N PRO A 125 14.12 -4.72 20.45
CA PRO A 125 14.27 -5.83 19.50
C PRO A 125 13.23 -6.93 19.76
N GLY A 126 12.59 -7.43 18.71
CA GLY A 126 11.61 -8.51 18.81
C GLY A 126 10.24 -8.09 19.36
N LYS A 127 10.01 -6.80 19.64
CA LYS A 127 8.72 -6.30 20.15
C LYS A 127 8.06 -5.32 19.17
N PRO A 128 6.71 -5.33 19.07
CA PRO A 128 5.99 -4.38 18.24
C PRO A 128 6.35 -2.93 18.57
N GLN A 129 6.53 -2.11 17.54
CA GLN A 129 6.83 -0.69 17.66
C GLN A 129 5.55 0.13 17.44
N THR A 130 5.27 1.07 18.35
CA THR A 130 4.17 2.01 18.16
C THR A 130 4.63 3.24 17.40
N TYR A 131 3.87 3.64 16.39
CA TYR A 131 4.08 4.86 15.60
C TYR A 131 2.89 5.79 15.70
N LEU A 132 3.15 7.10 15.76
CA LEU A 132 2.16 8.16 15.65
C LEU A 132 2.21 8.74 14.23
N MET A 133 1.10 8.67 13.49
CA MET A 133 0.98 9.41 12.24
C MET A 133 0.69 10.88 12.53
N ARG A 134 1.58 11.77 12.11
CA ARG A 134 1.54 13.19 12.50
C ARG A 134 0.28 13.91 12.02
N LYS A 135 -0.12 13.64 10.78
CA LYS A 135 -1.26 14.29 10.11
C LYS A 135 -2.59 13.93 10.77
N LEU A 136 -2.78 12.66 11.11
CA LEU A 136 -4.03 12.17 11.70
C LEU A 136 -4.04 12.14 13.23
N GLY A 137 -2.88 12.20 13.88
CA GLY A 137 -2.76 11.98 15.33
C GLY A 137 -3.09 10.54 15.78
N ARG A 138 -3.32 9.61 14.84
CA ARG A 138 -3.62 8.20 15.09
C ARG A 138 -2.34 7.41 15.39
N LYS A 139 -2.43 6.47 16.32
CA LYS A 139 -1.36 5.53 16.67
C LYS A 139 -1.56 4.20 15.94
N PHE A 140 -0.45 3.62 15.50
CA PHE A 140 -0.40 2.33 14.81
C PHE A 140 0.62 1.44 15.52
N THR A 141 0.24 0.22 15.83
CA THR A 141 1.15 -0.79 16.38
C THR A 141 1.65 -1.64 15.22
N VAL A 142 2.94 -1.51 14.91
CA VAL A 142 3.61 -2.23 13.83
C VAL A 142 4.24 -3.49 14.44
N PRO A 143 3.94 -4.69 13.95
CA PRO A 143 4.52 -5.92 14.47
C PRO A 143 6.04 -5.92 14.28
N SER A 144 6.75 -6.50 15.24
CA SER A 144 8.16 -6.86 15.02
C SER A 144 8.17 -8.14 14.22
N VAL A 145 8.43 -8.03 12.93
CA VAL A 145 8.62 -9.19 12.08
C VAL A 145 10.10 -9.56 12.15
N ASP A 146 10.43 -10.84 12.33
CA ASP A 146 11.79 -11.35 12.12
C ASP A 146 12.05 -11.37 10.61
N VAL A 147 12.28 -10.17 10.10
CA VAL A 147 12.42 -9.90 8.69
C VAL A 147 13.76 -10.46 8.24
N THR A 148 13.74 -11.68 7.69
CA THR A 148 14.90 -12.20 6.97
C THR A 148 15.10 -11.39 5.70
N ALA A 149 16.36 -11.21 5.28
CA ALA A 149 16.65 -10.53 4.02
C ALA A 149 15.94 -11.19 2.83
N GLU A 150 15.72 -12.51 2.88
CA GLU A 150 15.01 -13.27 1.86
C GLU A 150 13.52 -12.90 1.79
N SER A 151 12.82 -12.84 2.93
CA SER A 151 11.40 -12.46 2.98
C SER A 151 11.17 -11.02 2.51
N VAL A 152 12.07 -10.09 2.86
CA VAL A 152 12.02 -8.71 2.31
C VAL A 152 12.18 -8.73 0.81
N THR A 153 13.24 -9.38 0.33
CA THR A 153 13.58 -9.35 -1.09
C THR A 153 12.43 -9.93 -1.90
N ARG A 154 11.84 -11.06 -1.46
CA ARG A 154 10.66 -11.65 -2.09
C ARG A 154 9.48 -10.69 -2.17
N VAL A 155 9.13 -10.06 -1.04
CA VAL A 155 8.00 -9.10 -1.01
C VAL A 155 8.33 -7.87 -1.85
N GLU A 156 9.54 -7.32 -1.77
CA GLU A 156 9.97 -6.18 -2.60
C GLU A 156 9.96 -6.51 -4.10
N GLU A 157 10.36 -7.71 -4.50
CA GLU A 157 10.30 -8.17 -5.90
C GLU A 157 8.86 -8.32 -6.39
N GLN A 158 7.98 -8.90 -5.57
CA GLN A 158 6.56 -9.01 -5.89
C GLN A 158 5.88 -7.63 -5.93
N LEU A 159 6.23 -6.73 -5.02
CA LEU A 159 5.73 -5.36 -5.03
C LEU A 159 6.20 -4.62 -6.28
N LYS A 160 7.46 -4.74 -6.70
CA LYS A 160 7.94 -4.20 -7.99
C LYS A 160 7.24 -4.79 -9.21
N ALA A 161 6.56 -5.93 -9.08
CA ALA A 161 5.76 -6.49 -10.17
C ALA A 161 4.39 -5.79 -10.27
N CYS A 162 3.79 -5.48 -9.12
CA CYS A 162 2.41 -4.98 -8.99
C CYS A 162 2.31 -3.47 -8.94
N LEU A 163 3.31 -2.85 -8.33
CA LEU A 163 3.54 -1.43 -8.18
C LEU A 163 4.73 -1.04 -9.02
#